data_AF-A0A357HZN0-F1
#
_entry.id   AF-A0A357HZN0-F1
#
_cell.length_a   1.000
_cell.length_b   1.000
_cell.length_c   1.000
_cell.angle_alpha   90.00
_cell.angle_beta   90.00
_cell.angle_gamma   90.00
#
_symmetry.space_group_name_H-M   'P 1'
#
loop_
_entity.id
_entity.type
_entity.pdbx_description
1 polymer ?
#
loop_
_entity_poly.entity_id
_entity_poly.type
_entity_poly.pdbx_seq_one_letter_code
_entity_poly.pdbx_strand_id
1 'polypeptide(L)'
;MLALCLSGAGRCGFRVAASEEALMTSDSAVVLGCEQKQPTRRSLIKLKTLLNQVHKIKGFVYTKIQMVGGSGNPRIIAEVRPRRGSRPVCSGCGKPGSGYDHMTEPRQFAFVPILNIPVSLSYTMRRVDCPKCGVKVERVPWADGKHSQCNVFRHFLATWAKRLSWKETAECFGVKWDTVRRSVQWVVAYGLKHRSLDGIEQRQRL
;
A
#
# COMPACT_ATOMS: atom_id res chain seq x y z
N MET A 1 17.24 -11.34 -41.36
CA MET A 1 17.99 -12.62 -41.35
C MET A 1 19.26 -12.37 -40.56
N LEU A 2 19.43 -13.09 -39.43
CA LEU A 2 20.61 -13.32 -38.56
C LEU A 2 21.45 -12.08 -38.13
N ALA A 3 21.55 -11.66 -36.86
CA ALA A 3 21.84 -12.33 -35.58
C ALA A 3 23.27 -12.89 -35.44
N LEU A 4 24.04 -12.30 -34.50
CA LEU A 4 25.14 -12.84 -33.66
C LEU A 4 25.68 -11.65 -32.82
N CYS A 5 25.45 -11.46 -31.51
CA CYS A 5 25.77 -12.26 -30.30
C CYS A 5 27.23 -12.78 -30.29
N LEU A 6 28.04 -12.77 -29.23
CA LEU A 6 28.04 -12.29 -27.84
C LEU A 6 29.46 -12.59 -27.29
N SER A 7 29.96 -11.73 -26.40
CA SER A 7 30.79 -11.99 -25.19
C SER A 7 31.82 -13.15 -25.14
N GLY A 8 33.08 -12.80 -24.85
CA GLY A 8 34.11 -13.71 -24.31
C GLY A 8 34.30 -13.53 -22.79
N ALA A 9 34.08 -14.61 -22.03
CA ALA A 9 34.37 -14.72 -20.60
C ALA A 9 35.54 -15.69 -20.40
N GLY A 10 36.63 -15.22 -19.78
CA GLY A 10 37.78 -16.04 -19.40
C GLY A 10 37.60 -16.68 -18.02
N ARG A 11 37.60 -18.01 -17.97
CA ARG A 11 37.77 -18.83 -16.76
C ARG A 11 39.25 -19.12 -16.58
N CYS A 12 39.76 -19.00 -15.36
CA CYS A 12 41.05 -19.58 -14.98
C CYS A 12 40.79 -20.61 -13.88
N GLY A 13 40.97 -21.89 -14.22
CA GLY A 13 41.04 -22.99 -13.27
C GLY A 13 42.50 -23.26 -12.92
N PHE A 14 42.77 -23.58 -11.66
CA PHE A 14 44.09 -24.02 -11.22
C PHE A 14 43.98 -25.41 -10.57
N ARG A 15 44.93 -26.27 -10.97
CA ARG A 15 45.02 -27.72 -10.75
C ARG A 15 45.39 -28.09 -9.31
N VAL A 16 44.97 -29.29 -8.91
CA VAL A 16 45.42 -30.05 -7.73
C VAL A 16 46.69 -30.83 -8.07
N ALA A 17 47.62 -30.93 -7.11
CA ALA A 17 48.54 -32.07 -6.97
C ALA A 17 48.89 -32.24 -5.48
N ALA A 18 48.85 -33.49 -5.01
CA ALA A 18 49.14 -33.91 -3.65
C ALA A 18 50.45 -34.72 -3.61
N SER A 19 51.15 -34.71 -2.46
CA SER A 19 51.96 -35.83 -1.96
C SER A 19 52.40 -35.59 -0.50
N GLU A 20 52.31 -36.65 0.31
CA GLU A 20 52.74 -36.86 1.72
C GLU A 20 54.24 -36.57 1.95
N GLU A 21 54.83 -36.39 3.14
CA GLU A 21 54.77 -37.14 4.41
C GLU A 21 55.21 -36.30 5.65
N ALA A 22 55.03 -36.92 6.82
CA ALA A 22 55.00 -36.43 8.21
C ALA A 22 56.31 -35.93 8.87
N LEU A 23 56.17 -35.08 9.90
CA LEU A 23 56.69 -35.37 11.25
C LEU A 23 55.99 -34.53 12.33
N MET A 24 55.52 -35.18 13.40
CA MET A 24 54.98 -34.57 14.61
C MET A 24 56.08 -33.87 15.41
N THR A 25 55.90 -32.58 15.71
CA THR A 25 56.36 -32.00 16.98
C THR A 25 55.23 -31.16 17.56
N SER A 26 54.98 -31.39 18.84
CA SER A 26 53.97 -30.76 19.67
C SER A 26 54.29 -29.28 19.86
N ASP A 27 53.38 -28.42 19.44
CA ASP A 27 53.18 -27.14 20.12
C ASP A 27 51.69 -26.84 20.14
N SER A 28 51.12 -26.83 21.33
CA SER A 28 49.72 -26.52 21.58
C SER A 28 49.46 -25.04 21.31
N ALA A 29 49.34 -24.68 20.04
CA ALA A 29 48.70 -23.44 19.64
C ALA A 29 47.20 -23.60 19.90
N VAL A 30 46.78 -23.15 21.09
CA VAL A 30 45.37 -22.86 21.37
C VAL A 30 44.92 -21.89 20.30
N VAL A 31 44.22 -22.41 19.30
CA VAL A 31 43.46 -21.60 18.36
C VAL A 31 42.39 -20.92 19.21
N LEU A 32 42.66 -19.67 19.62
CA LEU A 32 41.61 -18.77 20.07
C LEU A 32 40.68 -18.63 18.87
N GLY A 33 39.65 -19.48 18.85
CA GLY A 33 38.55 -19.38 17.93
C GLY A 33 38.03 -17.96 18.03
N CYS A 34 38.31 -17.17 17.00
CA CYS A 34 37.55 -15.97 16.76
C CYS A 34 36.14 -16.45 16.47
N GLU A 35 35.33 -16.50 17.53
CA GLU A 35 33.91 -16.77 17.46
C GLU A 35 33.31 -15.63 16.66
N GLN A 36 33.26 -15.81 15.34
CA GLN A 36 32.64 -14.88 14.43
C GLN A 36 31.15 -14.88 14.77
N LYS A 37 30.74 -14.00 15.69
CA LYS A 37 29.33 -13.70 15.95
C LYS A 37 28.70 -13.28 14.63
N GLN A 38 27.94 -14.21 14.05
CA GLN A 38 27.16 -13.98 12.85
C GLN A 38 26.31 -12.71 13.05
N PRO A 39 26.32 -11.77 12.09
CA PRO A 39 25.57 -10.54 12.23
C PRO A 39 24.08 -10.87 12.42
N THR A 40 23.53 -10.38 13.52
CA THR A 40 22.13 -10.56 13.94
C THR A 40 21.15 -10.33 12.78
N ARG A 41 20.18 -11.24 12.65
CA ARG A 41 19.13 -11.31 11.61
C ARG A 41 18.76 -9.96 11.01
N ARG A 42 19.03 -9.75 9.71
CA ARG A 42 18.44 -8.65 8.93
C ARG A 42 16.92 -8.74 9.01
N SER A 43 16.28 -7.86 9.79
CA SER A 43 14.82 -7.80 9.85
C SER A 43 14.28 -7.09 8.61
N LEU A 44 13.88 -7.87 7.61
CA LEU A 44 13.20 -7.34 6.42
C LEU A 44 11.73 -7.05 6.78
N ILE A 45 11.33 -5.78 6.78
CA ILE A 45 9.92 -5.40 6.92
C ILE A 45 9.25 -5.53 5.56
N LYS A 46 8.31 -6.47 5.45
CA LYS A 46 7.47 -6.59 4.25
C LYS A 46 6.46 -5.45 4.24
N LEU A 47 6.25 -4.83 3.07
CA LEU A 47 5.24 -3.77 2.91
C LEU A 47 3.84 -4.24 3.32
N LYS A 48 3.53 -5.51 3.10
CA LYS A 48 2.28 -6.14 3.58
C LYS A 48 2.15 -6.07 5.10
N THR A 49 3.23 -6.34 5.83
CA THR A 49 3.24 -6.25 7.30
C THR A 49 3.00 -4.81 7.75
N LEU A 50 3.69 -3.86 7.13
CA LEU A 50 3.51 -2.43 7.40
C LEU A 50 2.05 -2.00 7.18
N LEU A 51 1.45 -2.31 6.03
CA LEU A 51 0.06 -1.97 5.72
C LEU A 51 -0.93 -2.58 6.72
N ASN A 52 -0.75 -3.85 7.10
CA ASN A 52 -1.60 -4.49 8.11
C ASN A 52 -1.48 -3.86 9.50
N GLN A 53 -0.32 -3.27 9.82
CA GLN A 53 -0.09 -2.59 11.10
C GLN A 53 -0.64 -1.16 11.09
N VAL A 54 -0.38 -0.37 10.04
CA VAL A 54 -0.72 1.07 10.00
C VAL A 54 -2.12 1.36 9.43
N HIS A 55 -2.61 0.53 8.51
CA HIS A 55 -3.90 0.73 7.86
C HIS A 55 -4.70 -0.58 7.83
N LYS A 56 -5.05 -1.08 9.01
CA LYS A 56 -5.89 -2.28 9.13
C LYS A 56 -7.30 -2.01 8.62
N ILE A 57 -7.74 -2.79 7.63
CA ILE A 57 -9.09 -2.70 7.07
C ILE A 57 -9.97 -3.80 7.67
N LYS A 58 -10.96 -3.42 8.49
CA LYS A 58 -11.86 -4.39 9.14
C LYS A 58 -12.64 -5.19 8.09
N GLY A 59 -12.58 -6.51 8.18
CA GLY A 59 -13.29 -7.43 7.27
C GLY A 59 -12.57 -7.70 5.96
N PHE A 60 -11.41 -7.10 5.73
CA PHE A 60 -10.61 -7.28 4.51
C PHE A 60 -9.16 -7.61 4.86
N VAL A 61 -8.44 -8.16 3.89
CA VAL A 61 -7.03 -8.53 4.03
C VAL A 61 -6.25 -8.09 2.80
N TYR A 62 -5.03 -7.61 3.01
CA TYR A 62 -4.06 -7.43 1.93
C TYR A 62 -3.51 -8.79 1.50
N THR A 63 -3.41 -9.00 0.20
CA THR A 63 -3.01 -10.30 -0.32
C THR A 63 -1.72 -10.22 -1.11
N LYS A 64 -1.79 -9.80 -2.37
CA LYS A 64 -0.63 -9.60 -3.25
C LYS A 64 -0.28 -8.12 -3.29
N ILE A 65 1.01 -7.81 -3.16
CA ILE A 65 1.52 -6.45 -3.33
C ILE A 65 2.58 -6.52 -4.41
N GLN A 66 2.44 -5.70 -5.44
CA GLN A 66 3.34 -5.67 -6.59
C GLN A 66 3.76 -4.24 -6.85
N MET A 67 5.03 -4.06 -7.19
CA MET A 67 5.47 -2.87 -7.88
C MET A 67 5.26 -3.11 -9.37
N VAL A 68 4.65 -2.14 -10.05
CA VAL A 68 4.37 -2.15 -11.48
C VAL A 68 4.93 -0.86 -12.09
N GLY A 69 5.12 -0.87 -13.41
CA GLY A 69 5.81 0.22 -14.11
C GLY A 69 7.33 0.04 -14.12
N GLY A 70 7.98 0.73 -15.06
CA GLY A 70 9.45 0.73 -15.17
C GLY A 70 10.10 1.65 -14.13
N SER A 71 11.44 1.72 -14.16
CA SER A 71 12.25 2.52 -13.23
C SER A 71 11.87 4.00 -13.16
N GLY A 72 11.36 4.58 -14.26
CA GLY A 72 10.98 5.99 -14.32
C GLY A 72 9.58 6.34 -13.79
N ASN A 73 8.70 5.35 -13.56
CA ASN A 73 7.34 5.59 -13.05
C ASN A 73 6.84 4.38 -12.26
N PRO A 74 7.54 4.02 -11.16
CA PRO A 74 7.14 2.89 -10.33
C PRO A 74 5.81 3.21 -9.64
N ARG A 75 4.96 2.20 -9.51
CA ARG A 75 3.68 2.27 -8.79
C ARG A 75 3.49 1.01 -7.98
N ILE A 76 2.90 1.12 -6.80
CA ILE A 76 2.62 -0.03 -5.96
C ILE A 76 1.13 -0.33 -6.01
N ILE A 77 0.77 -1.56 -6.36
CA ILE A 77 -0.60 -2.05 -6.31
C ILE A 77 -0.70 -3.07 -5.17
N ALA A 78 -1.51 -2.73 -4.16
CA ALA A 78 -1.86 -3.62 -3.07
C ALA A 78 -3.26 -4.20 -3.30
N GLU A 79 -3.32 -5.49 -3.59
CA GLU A 79 -4.58 -6.22 -3.74
C GLU A 79 -5.24 -6.42 -2.38
N VAL A 80 -6.53 -6.10 -2.30
CA VAL A 80 -7.37 -6.26 -1.11
C VAL A 80 -8.45 -7.29 -1.41
N ARG A 81 -8.73 -8.19 -0.46
CA ARG A 81 -9.79 -9.19 -0.58
C ARG A 81 -10.67 -9.20 0.67
N PRO A 82 -11.97 -9.51 0.55
CA PRO A 82 -12.82 -9.76 1.71
C PRO A 82 -12.26 -10.96 2.49
N ARG A 83 -12.31 -10.87 3.82
CA ARG A 83 -12.00 -12.03 4.68
C ARG A 83 -13.08 -13.09 4.48
N ARG A 84 -12.72 -14.37 4.57
CA ARG A 84 -13.68 -15.49 4.51
C ARG A 84 -14.82 -15.24 5.51
N GLY A 85 -16.06 -15.40 5.04
CA GLY A 85 -17.28 -15.17 5.83
C GLY A 85 -17.72 -13.70 5.96
N SER A 86 -16.97 -12.73 5.42
CA SER A 86 -17.40 -11.33 5.44
C SER A 86 -18.55 -11.09 4.46
N ARG A 87 -19.68 -10.62 4.99
CA ARG A 87 -20.87 -10.26 4.20
C ARG A 87 -20.68 -8.88 3.57
N PRO A 88 -21.04 -8.69 2.30
CA PRO A 88 -20.96 -7.36 1.69
C PRO A 88 -22.05 -6.44 2.26
N VAL A 89 -21.74 -5.14 2.30
CA VAL A 89 -22.62 -4.11 2.86
C VAL A 89 -23.22 -3.27 1.73
N CYS A 90 -24.53 -3.07 1.71
CA CYS A 90 -25.18 -2.27 0.69
C CYS A 90 -24.77 -0.79 0.77
N SER A 91 -24.38 -0.19 -0.36
CA SER A 91 -24.05 1.25 -0.44
C SER A 91 -25.23 2.19 -0.21
N GLY A 92 -26.47 1.73 -0.43
CA GLY A 92 -27.67 2.54 -0.22
C GLY A 92 -28.10 2.60 1.25
N CYS A 93 -28.41 1.45 1.85
CA CYS A 93 -28.96 1.39 3.21
C CYS A 93 -27.92 1.08 4.31
N GLY A 94 -26.69 0.71 3.95
CA GLY A 94 -25.65 0.35 4.91
C GLY A 94 -25.85 -0.98 5.64
N LYS A 95 -26.86 -1.78 5.27
CA LYS A 95 -27.10 -3.10 5.88
C LYS A 95 -26.31 -4.21 5.16
N PRO A 96 -25.84 -5.25 5.87
CA PRO A 96 -25.26 -6.44 5.25
C PRO A 96 -26.30 -7.17 4.38
N GLY A 97 -25.87 -7.71 3.24
CA GLY A 97 -26.71 -8.48 2.32
C GLY A 97 -26.02 -9.74 1.80
N SER A 98 -26.70 -10.48 0.92
CA SER A 98 -26.09 -11.55 0.12
C SER A 98 -25.28 -10.94 -1.03
N GLY A 99 -24.26 -11.66 -1.48
CA GLY A 99 -23.59 -11.31 -2.74
C GLY A 99 -24.50 -11.66 -3.91
N TYR A 100 -24.64 -10.74 -4.85
CA TYR A 100 -25.27 -10.99 -6.13
C TYR A 100 -24.22 -11.54 -7.10
N ASP A 101 -23.25 -10.69 -7.46
CA ASP A 101 -22.10 -11.02 -8.27
C ASP A 101 -20.93 -10.06 -7.98
N HIS A 102 -19.93 -10.06 -8.86
CA HIS A 102 -18.76 -9.19 -8.80
C HIS A 102 -18.66 -8.36 -10.08
N MET A 103 -18.08 -7.16 -10.00
CA MET A 103 -17.72 -6.42 -11.22
C MET A 103 -16.64 -7.17 -12.00
N THR A 104 -16.69 -7.08 -13.32
CA THR A 104 -15.74 -7.74 -14.23
C THR A 104 -14.30 -7.34 -13.93
N GLU A 105 -14.06 -6.03 -13.74
CA GLU A 105 -12.71 -5.49 -13.58
C GLU A 105 -12.45 -5.00 -12.15
N PRO A 106 -11.23 -5.25 -11.60
CA PRO A 106 -10.81 -4.66 -10.35
C PRO A 106 -10.76 -3.13 -10.42
N ARG A 107 -11.29 -2.49 -9.39
CA ARG A 107 -11.19 -1.04 -9.24
C ARG A 107 -9.96 -0.69 -8.43
N GLN A 108 -9.19 0.28 -8.91
CA GLN A 108 -8.05 0.84 -8.17
C GLN A 108 -8.46 2.10 -7.41
N PHE A 109 -8.03 2.18 -6.16
CA PHE A 109 -8.23 3.32 -5.29
C PHE A 109 -6.88 3.92 -4.89
N ALA A 110 -6.64 5.19 -5.22
CA ALA A 110 -5.42 5.89 -4.85
C ALA A 110 -5.28 5.97 -3.33
N PHE A 111 -4.12 5.55 -2.84
CA PHE A 111 -3.74 5.52 -1.43
C PHE A 111 -2.59 6.48 -1.16
N VAL A 112 -2.22 6.65 0.11
CA VAL A 112 -1.10 7.51 0.51
C VAL A 112 0.20 6.98 -0.13
N PRO A 113 0.97 7.84 -0.84
CA PRO A 113 2.22 7.43 -1.47
C PRO A 113 3.26 7.05 -0.40
N ILE A 114 4.08 6.06 -0.71
CA ILE A 114 5.16 5.59 0.17
C ILE A 114 6.48 5.95 -0.49
N LEU A 115 7.31 6.75 0.18
CA LEU A 115 8.57 7.27 -0.39
C LEU A 115 8.36 7.98 -1.75
N ASN A 116 7.25 8.71 -1.86
CA ASN A 116 6.79 9.34 -3.10
C ASN A 116 6.50 8.38 -4.28
N ILE A 117 6.40 7.07 -4.02
CA ILE A 117 5.92 6.09 -4.99
C ILE A 117 4.39 6.02 -4.87
N PRO A 118 3.62 6.26 -5.94
CA PRO A 118 2.16 6.16 -5.91
C PRO A 118 1.71 4.75 -5.51
N VAL A 119 0.79 4.67 -4.54
CA VAL A 119 0.21 3.42 -4.07
C VAL A 119 -1.28 3.40 -4.39
N SER A 120 -1.78 2.26 -4.86
CA SER A 120 -3.21 2.02 -5.09
C SER A 120 -3.67 0.73 -4.42
N LEU A 121 -4.87 0.76 -3.84
CA LEU A 121 -5.58 -0.45 -3.42
C LEU A 121 -6.40 -0.99 -4.59
N SER A 122 -6.14 -2.23 -5.00
CA SER A 122 -6.93 -2.90 -6.05
C SER A 122 -7.96 -3.81 -5.42
N TYR A 123 -9.23 -3.64 -5.79
CA TYR A 123 -10.33 -4.44 -5.28
C TYR A 123 -11.43 -4.67 -6.32
N THR A 124 -11.81 -5.94 -6.52
CA THR A 124 -12.98 -6.32 -7.31
C THR A 124 -14.25 -6.11 -6.49
N MET A 125 -14.97 -5.02 -6.79
CA MET A 125 -16.18 -4.64 -6.06
C MET A 125 -17.26 -5.72 -6.18
N ARG A 126 -17.88 -6.08 -5.06
CA ARG A 126 -19.06 -6.95 -5.03
C ARG A 126 -20.33 -6.14 -5.28
N ARG A 127 -21.32 -6.73 -5.94
CA ARG A 127 -22.70 -6.23 -5.90
C ARG A 127 -23.49 -7.02 -4.85
N VAL A 128 -24.28 -6.31 -4.08
CA VAL A 128 -25.10 -6.80 -2.98
C VAL A 128 -26.53 -6.92 -3.48
N ASP A 129 -27.12 -8.08 -3.29
CA ASP A 129 -28.55 -8.28 -3.47
C ASP A 129 -29.26 -7.79 -2.20
N CYS A 130 -29.65 -6.52 -2.19
CA CYS A 130 -30.25 -5.89 -1.02
C CYS A 130 -31.78 -5.93 -1.13
N PRO A 131 -32.50 -6.54 -0.17
CA PRO A 131 -33.96 -6.65 -0.24
C PRO A 131 -34.68 -5.30 -0.20
N LYS A 132 -34.04 -4.25 0.36
CA LYS A 132 -34.61 -2.89 0.42
C LYS A 132 -34.23 -2.01 -0.78
N CYS A 133 -33.04 -2.21 -1.35
CA CYS A 133 -32.46 -1.28 -2.33
C CYS A 133 -32.28 -1.90 -3.73
N GLY A 134 -32.59 -3.19 -3.89
CA GLY A 134 -32.22 -3.99 -5.06
C GLY A 134 -30.72 -4.23 -5.17
N VAL A 135 -30.27 -4.59 -6.37
CA VAL A 135 -28.85 -4.85 -6.67
C VAL A 135 -28.06 -3.54 -6.60
N LYS A 136 -27.14 -3.44 -5.63
CA LYS A 136 -26.30 -2.24 -5.41
C LYS A 136 -24.84 -2.63 -5.20
N VAL A 137 -23.92 -1.75 -5.59
CA VAL A 137 -22.49 -1.96 -5.32
C VAL A 137 -22.24 -1.95 -3.81
N GLU A 138 -21.29 -2.77 -3.36
CA GLU A 138 -20.84 -2.83 -1.97
C GLU A 138 -20.24 -1.49 -1.50
N ARG A 139 -20.54 -1.14 -0.25
CA ARG A 139 -19.83 -0.11 0.49
C ARG A 139 -18.52 -0.67 1.03
N VAL A 140 -17.41 -0.08 0.61
CA VAL A 140 -16.08 -0.39 1.16
C VAL A 140 -15.71 0.62 2.26
N PRO A 141 -14.99 0.20 3.30
CA PRO A 141 -14.66 1.09 4.43
C PRO A 141 -13.59 2.14 4.10
N TRP A 142 -12.80 1.96 3.04
CA TRP A 142 -11.71 2.88 2.68
C TRP A 142 -12.10 3.96 1.66
N ALA A 143 -13.27 3.88 1.02
CA ALA A 143 -13.68 4.85 0.00
C ALA A 143 -15.19 5.06 -0.03
N ASP A 144 -15.61 6.31 -0.17
CA ASP A 144 -17.03 6.66 -0.31
C ASP A 144 -17.44 6.93 -1.77
N GLY A 145 -18.62 6.41 -2.13
CA GLY A 145 -19.29 6.71 -3.39
C GLY A 145 -18.48 6.36 -4.64
N LYS A 146 -18.51 7.26 -5.64
CA LYS A 146 -17.85 7.08 -6.94
C LYS A 146 -16.40 7.57 -6.96
N HIS A 147 -15.84 8.01 -5.84
CA HIS A 147 -14.48 8.52 -5.81
C HIS A 147 -13.44 7.39 -5.95
N SER A 148 -12.37 7.68 -6.68
CA SER A 148 -11.23 6.75 -6.88
C SER A 148 -10.12 6.94 -5.86
N GLN A 149 -10.27 7.82 -4.88
CA GLN A 149 -9.29 8.05 -3.80
C GLN A 149 -9.79 7.41 -2.51
N CYS A 150 -8.89 6.77 -1.78
CA CYS A 150 -9.15 6.34 -0.41
C CYS A 150 -9.38 7.56 0.49
N ASN A 151 -10.28 7.42 1.47
CA ASN A 151 -10.60 8.46 2.44
C ASN A 151 -9.34 8.91 3.21
N VAL A 152 -8.44 7.98 3.54
CA VAL A 152 -7.14 8.30 4.17
C VAL A 152 -6.29 9.19 3.27
N PHE A 153 -6.29 8.95 1.95
CA PHE A 153 -5.54 9.77 1.02
C PHE A 153 -6.14 11.18 0.88
N ARG A 154 -7.47 11.33 0.94
CA ARG A 154 -8.10 12.65 0.96
C ARG A 154 -7.72 13.46 2.20
N HIS A 155 -7.70 12.84 3.37
CA HIS A 155 -7.23 13.48 4.60
C HIS A 155 -5.76 13.88 4.50
N PHE A 156 -4.92 13.01 3.94
CA PHE A 156 -3.52 13.30 3.70
C PHE A 156 -3.34 14.54 2.83
N LEU A 157 -4.00 14.59 1.66
CA LEU A 157 -3.95 15.75 0.76
C LEU A 157 -4.48 17.03 1.44
N ALA A 158 -5.60 16.93 2.15
CA ALA A 158 -6.17 18.06 2.88
C ALA A 158 -5.24 18.58 4.00
N THR A 159 -4.46 17.70 4.61
CA THR A 159 -3.47 18.07 5.65
C THR A 159 -2.30 18.84 5.03
N TRP A 160 -1.78 18.38 3.88
CA TRP A 160 -0.71 19.08 3.15
C TRP A 160 -1.17 20.41 2.56
N ALA A 161 -2.42 20.49 2.10
CA ALA A 161 -3.04 21.71 1.60
C ALA A 161 -3.17 22.84 2.64
N LYS A 162 -2.90 22.57 3.93
CA LYS A 162 -2.77 23.60 4.98
C LYS A 162 -1.39 24.26 5.00
N ARG A 163 -0.38 23.60 4.44
CA ARG A 163 1.04 24.00 4.49
C ARG A 163 1.57 24.46 3.14
N LEU A 164 1.01 23.93 2.06
CA LEU A 164 1.40 24.23 0.68
C LEU A 164 0.20 24.73 -0.11
N SER A 165 0.45 25.41 -1.24
CA SER A 165 -0.63 25.70 -2.17
C SER A 165 -1.24 24.40 -2.71
N TRP A 166 -2.50 24.45 -3.14
CA TRP A 166 -3.16 23.26 -3.70
C TRP A 166 -2.48 22.76 -4.98
N LYS A 167 -1.83 23.66 -5.74
CA LYS A 167 -1.07 23.32 -6.94
C LYS A 167 0.20 22.58 -6.60
N GLU A 168 1.03 23.12 -5.70
CA GLU A 168 2.25 22.44 -5.25
C GLU A 168 1.94 21.11 -4.60
N THR A 169 0.89 21.04 -3.77
CA THR A 169 0.44 19.76 -3.18
C THR A 169 0.12 18.73 -4.26
N ALA A 170 -0.53 19.14 -5.34
CA ALA A 170 -0.89 18.25 -6.44
C ALA A 170 0.35 17.76 -7.20
N GLU A 171 1.30 18.66 -7.47
CA GLU A 171 2.56 18.36 -8.14
C GLU A 171 3.45 17.44 -7.30
N CYS A 172 3.62 17.70 -6.00
CA CYS A 172 4.42 16.88 -5.09
C CYS A 172 3.95 15.41 -5.05
N PHE A 173 2.64 15.17 -5.08
CA PHE A 173 2.06 13.83 -4.98
C PHE A 173 1.57 13.24 -6.31
N GLY A 174 1.85 13.90 -7.44
CA GLY A 174 1.48 13.42 -8.77
C GLY A 174 -0.03 13.25 -8.98
N VAL A 175 -0.84 14.12 -8.39
CA VAL A 175 -2.31 14.13 -8.55
C VAL A 175 -2.77 15.36 -9.31
N LYS A 176 -4.00 15.35 -9.82
CA LYS A 176 -4.59 16.54 -10.44
C LYS A 176 -4.93 17.57 -9.36
N TRP A 177 -4.73 18.86 -9.65
CA TRP A 177 -5.11 19.96 -8.75
C TRP A 177 -6.54 19.83 -8.19
N ASP A 178 -7.49 19.49 -9.07
CA ASP A 178 -8.88 19.31 -8.70
C ASP A 178 -9.11 18.13 -7.71
N THR A 179 -8.23 17.14 -7.69
CA THR A 179 -8.26 16.06 -6.67
C THR A 179 -7.94 16.61 -5.29
N VAL A 180 -7.00 17.54 -5.17
CA VAL A 180 -6.66 18.20 -3.89
C VAL A 180 -7.85 19.04 -3.44
N ARG A 181 -8.39 19.89 -4.32
CA ARG A 181 -9.60 20.70 -4.03
C ARG A 181 -10.77 19.84 -3.54
N ARG A 182 -11.12 18.77 -4.25
CA ARG A 182 -12.21 17.86 -3.87
C ARG A 182 -11.94 17.14 -2.56
N SER A 183 -10.68 16.80 -2.27
CA SER A 183 -10.29 16.20 -0.99
C SER A 183 -10.48 17.18 0.16
N VAL A 184 -10.08 18.44 0.00
CA VAL A 184 -10.29 19.50 1.00
C VAL A 184 -11.79 19.71 1.23
N GLN A 185 -12.58 19.87 0.17
CA GLN A 185 -14.04 20.03 0.27
C GLN A 185 -14.70 18.86 1.01
N TRP A 186 -14.28 17.63 0.71
CA TRP A 186 -14.80 16.44 1.36
C TRP A 186 -14.49 16.43 2.87
N VAL A 187 -13.26 16.77 3.27
CA VAL A 187 -12.86 16.86 4.69
C VAL A 187 -13.59 17.99 5.42
N VAL A 188 -13.74 19.16 4.79
CA VAL A 188 -14.47 20.29 5.37
C VAL A 188 -15.94 19.95 5.55
N ALA A 189 -16.59 19.37 4.54
CA ALA A 189 -17.99 18.94 4.64
C ALA A 189 -18.18 17.90 5.75
N TYR A 190 -17.24 16.96 5.89
CA TYR A 190 -17.24 16.02 7.01
C TYR A 190 -17.12 16.77 8.35
N GLY A 191 -16.15 17.68 8.50
CA GLY A 191 -15.95 18.44 9.73
C GLY A 191 -17.16 19.32 10.10
N LEU A 192 -17.77 20.00 9.13
CA LEU A 192 -18.98 20.81 9.34
C LEU A 192 -20.17 19.98 9.83
N LYS A 193 -20.29 18.74 9.37
CA LYS A 193 -21.36 17.82 9.77
C LYS A 193 -21.16 17.22 11.17
N HIS A 194 -19.90 17.10 11.62
CA HIS A 194 -19.56 16.43 12.89
C HIS A 194 -19.05 17.38 13.98
N ARG A 195 -18.94 18.68 13.71
CA ARG A 195 -18.62 19.67 14.75
C ARG A 195 -19.82 19.86 15.68
N SER A 196 -19.57 19.89 16.98
CA SER A 196 -20.50 20.50 17.92
C SER A 196 -20.24 22.02 17.94
N LEU A 197 -21.32 22.79 18.01
CA LEU A 197 -21.28 24.25 18.19
C LEU A 197 -21.80 24.65 19.57
N ASP A 198 -21.95 23.69 20.47
CA ASP A 198 -22.48 23.92 21.81
C ASP A 198 -21.54 24.86 22.57
N GLY A 199 -22.07 25.96 23.11
CA GLY A 199 -21.30 26.94 23.88
C GLY A 199 -20.55 28.00 23.07
N ILE A 200 -20.77 28.09 21.74
CA ILE A 200 -20.19 29.16 20.91
C ILE A 200 -21.23 30.27 20.70
N GLU A 201 -21.16 31.33 21.50
CA GLU A 201 -21.95 32.55 21.25
C GLU A 201 -21.32 33.34 20.08
N GLN A 202 -22.07 33.48 18.99
CA GLN A 202 -21.70 34.44 17.95
C GLN A 202 -21.94 35.85 18.50
N ARG A 203 -20.86 36.53 18.90
CA ARG A 203 -20.92 37.97 19.15
C ARG A 203 -21.24 38.67 17.83
N GLN A 204 -22.53 38.92 17.58
CA GLN A 204 -22.99 39.75 16.47
C GLN A 204 -22.42 41.16 16.70
N ARG A 205 -21.48 41.56 15.83
CA ARG A 205 -21.05 42.96 15.74
C ARG A 205 -22.21 43.71 15.08
N LEU A 206 -22.88 44.55 15.87
CA LEU A 206 -23.74 45.64 15.41
C LEU A 206 -22.90 46.67 14.64
#